data_AF-D5RLE8-F1
#
_entry.id   AF-D5RLE8-F1
#
_cell.length_a   1.000
_cell.length_b   1.000
_cell.length_c   1.000
_cell.angle_alpha   90.00
_cell.angle_beta   90.00
_cell.angle_gamma   90.00
#
_symmetry.space_group_name_H-M   'P 1'
#
loop_
_entity.id
_entity.type
_entity.pdbx_description
1 polymer ?
#
loop_
_entity_poly.entity_id
_entity_poly.type
_entity_poly.pdbx_seq_one_letter_code
_entity_poly.pdbx_strand_id
1 'polypeptide(L)'
;MAMYAVFWFVDQAVGLYVWALIIAAVFSLLVAFNVLDTRNRFVWAVGDFLYRITEPALRPIRRFLPNLGGIDISPMILILLLYAFRIFLWTTLWPLVGG
;
A
#
# COMPACT_ATOMS: atom_id res chain seq x y z
N MET A 1 16.75 18.72 14.93
CA MET A 1 16.64 17.37 15.54
C MET A 1 15.19 16.90 15.72
N ALA A 2 14.32 17.62 16.45
CA ALA A 2 12.94 17.19 16.66
C ALA A 2 12.12 17.06 15.34
N MET A 3 12.22 18.03 14.44
CA MET A 3 11.51 18.00 13.15
C MET A 3 11.94 16.80 12.28
N TYR A 4 13.23 16.45 12.31
CA TYR A 4 13.74 15.29 11.57
C TYR A 4 13.08 13.98 12.04
N ALA A 5 12.94 13.81 13.35
CA ALA A 5 12.30 12.62 13.92
C ALA A 5 10.84 12.48 13.49
N VAL A 6 10.10 13.59 13.37
CA VAL A 6 8.71 13.59 12.88
C VAL A 6 8.64 13.15 11.42
N PHE A 7 9.48 13.72 10.55
CA PHE A 7 9.53 13.35 9.13
C PHE A 7 9.94 11.89 8.94
N TRP A 8 10.93 11.43 9.70
CA TRP A 8 11.35 10.04 9.72
C TRP A 8 10.22 9.11 10.16
N PHE A 9 9.49 9.46 11.23
CA PHE A 9 8.36 8.66 11.70
C PHE A 9 7.24 8.55 10.65
N VAL A 10 6.91 9.66 9.97
CA VAL A 10 5.94 9.67 8.87
C VAL A 10 6.43 8.79 7.71
N ASP A 11 7.71 8.90 7.34
CA ASP A 11 8.31 8.07 6.30
C ASP A 11 8.25 6.57 6.65
N GLN A 12 8.49 6.20 7.91
CA GLN A 12 8.34 4.83 8.39
C GLN A 12 6.89 4.35 8.32
N ALA A 13 5.92 5.18 8.72
CA ALA A 13 4.51 4.83 8.62
C ALA A 13 4.08 4.57 7.16
N VAL A 14 4.54 5.41 6.22
CA VAL A 14 4.32 5.20 4.79
C VAL A 14 5.00 3.91 4.32
N GLY A 15 6.23 3.65 4.75
CA GLY A 15 6.95 2.42 4.43
C GLY A 15 6.24 1.15 4.90
N LEU A 16 5.71 1.16 6.13
CA LEU A 16 4.91 0.06 6.67
C LEU A 16 3.63 -0.17 5.85
N TYR A 17 2.96 0.91 5.42
CA TYR A 17 1.79 0.81 4.58
C TYR A 17 2.11 0.25 3.18
N VAL A 18 3.24 0.65 2.59
CA VAL A 18 3.74 0.07 1.33
C VAL A 18 3.98 -1.44 1.48
N TRP A 19 4.60 -1.89 2.57
CA TRP A 19 4.76 -3.32 2.84
C TRP A 19 3.41 -4.05 2.99
N ALA A 20 2.44 -3.44 3.66
CA ALA A 20 1.10 -3.99 3.77
C ALA A 20 0.42 -4.16 2.40
N LEU A 21 0.58 -3.18 1.50
CA LEU A 21 0.09 -3.26 0.12
C LEU A 21 0.78 -4.38 -0.67
N ILE A 22 2.10 -4.54 -0.52
CA ILE A 22 2.85 -5.63 -1.16
C ILE A 22 2.33 -6.98 -0.66
N ILE A 23 2.17 -7.14 0.67
CA ILE A 23 1.63 -8.37 1.26
C ILE A 23 0.21 -8.65 0.75
N ALA A 24 -0.65 -7.64 0.67
CA ALA A 24 -2.00 -7.78 0.14
C ALA A 24 -2.00 -8.19 -1.35
N ALA A 25 -1.13 -7.60 -2.17
CA ALA A 25 -1.00 -7.94 -3.58
C ALA A 25 -0.49 -9.39 -3.77
N VAL A 26 0.56 -9.78 -3.03
CA VAL A 26 1.07 -11.16 -3.05
C VAL A 26 0.01 -12.14 -2.55
N PHE A 27 -0.68 -11.83 -1.45
CA PHE A 27 -1.77 -12.65 -0.92
C PHE A 27 -2.87 -12.85 -1.97
N SER A 28 -3.26 -11.78 -2.67
CA SER A 28 -4.24 -11.85 -3.76
C SER A 28 -3.77 -12.77 -4.90
N LEU A 29 -2.49 -12.71 -5.28
CA LEU A 29 -1.93 -13.60 -6.30
C LEU A 29 -1.91 -15.05 -5.83
N LEU A 30 -1.52 -15.30 -4.58
CA LEU A 30 -1.51 -16.66 -4.00
C LEU A 30 -2.91 -17.28 -3.97
N VAL A 31 -3.95 -16.50 -3.67
CA VAL A 31 -5.34 -16.95 -3.76
C VAL A 31 -5.76 -17.17 -5.22
N ALA A 32 -5.43 -16.24 -6.12
CA ALA A 32 -5.80 -16.34 -7.53
C ALA A 32 -5.17 -17.56 -8.23
N PHE A 33 -3.94 -17.92 -7.88
CA PHE A 33 -3.25 -19.10 -8.40
C PHE A 33 -3.57 -20.39 -7.62
N ASN A 34 -4.60 -20.39 -6.76
CA ASN A 34 -5.01 -21.54 -5.93
C ASN A 34 -3.89 -22.09 -5.03
N VAL A 35 -2.90 -21.26 -4.65
CA VAL A 35 -1.87 -21.63 -3.67
C VAL A 35 -2.42 -21.56 -2.25
N LEU A 36 -3.32 -20.59 -1.98
CA LEU A 36 -4.01 -20.45 -0.70
C LEU A 36 -5.50 -20.74 -0.85
N ASP A 37 -6.03 -21.61 0.02
CA ASP A 37 -7.46 -21.91 0.07
C ASP A 37 -8.17 -21.00 1.08
N THR A 38 -9.04 -20.12 0.58
CA THR A 38 -9.84 -19.19 1.38
C THR A 38 -10.97 -19.87 2.16
N ARG A 39 -11.24 -21.17 1.95
CA ARG A 39 -12.14 -21.96 2.81
C ARG A 39 -11.58 -22.13 4.21
N ASN A 40 -10.26 -22.03 4.38
CA ASN A 40 -9.65 -21.99 5.70
C ASN A 40 -9.95 -20.64 6.37
N ARG A 41 -10.58 -20.68 7.55
CA ARG A 41 -10.95 -19.49 8.32
C ARG A 41 -9.77 -18.57 8.60
N PHE A 42 -8.58 -19.12 8.82
CA PHE A 42 -7.37 -18.34 9.06
C PHE A 42 -6.97 -17.55 7.81
N VAL A 43 -6.90 -18.21 6.65
CA VAL A 43 -6.57 -17.57 5.36
C VAL A 43 -7.59 -16.49 5.04
N TRP A 44 -8.88 -16.79 5.20
CA TRP A 44 -9.95 -15.81 5.01
C TRP A 44 -9.79 -14.59 5.93
N ALA A 45 -9.52 -14.79 7.22
CA ALA A 45 -9.36 -13.70 8.17
C ALA A 45 -8.17 -12.79 7.84
N VAL A 46 -7.04 -13.37 7.41
CA VAL A 46 -5.87 -12.62 6.95
C VAL A 46 -6.22 -11.81 5.69
N GLY A 47 -6.89 -12.44 4.72
CA GLY A 47 -7.33 -11.78 3.50
C GLY A 47 -8.30 -10.63 3.75
N ASP A 48 -9.30 -10.83 4.61
CA ASP A 48 -10.28 -9.80 4.99
C ASP A 48 -9.61 -8.63 5.71
N PHE A 49 -8.65 -8.91 6.61
CA PHE A 49 -7.85 -7.88 7.25
C PHE A 49 -7.05 -7.05 6.25
N LEU A 50 -6.28 -7.71 5.36
CA LEU A 50 -5.50 -7.05 4.31
C LEU A 50 -6.39 -6.23 3.38
N TYR A 51 -7.56 -6.75 3.01
CA TYR A 51 -8.54 -6.03 2.21
C TYR A 51 -9.02 -4.77 2.93
N ARG A 52 -9.46 -4.86 4.19
CA ARG A 52 -9.97 -3.70 4.95
C ARG A 52 -8.97 -2.56 5.11
N ILE A 53 -7.68 -2.87 5.31
CA ILE A 53 -6.65 -1.84 5.49
C ILE A 53 -6.21 -1.19 4.16
N THR A 54 -6.30 -1.93 3.04
CA THR A 54 -5.83 -1.44 1.74
C THR A 54 -6.95 -0.84 0.88
N GLU A 55 -8.18 -1.34 1.01
CA GLU A 55 -9.32 -0.94 0.17
C GLU A 55 -9.63 0.57 0.19
N PRO A 56 -9.59 1.30 1.33
CA PRO A 56 -9.88 2.73 1.33
C PRO A 56 -8.99 3.55 0.39
N ALA A 57 -7.72 3.14 0.23
CA ALA A 57 -6.77 3.81 -0.67
C ALA A 57 -6.77 3.21 -2.09
N LEU A 58 -7.03 1.91 -2.24
CA LEU A 58 -7.10 1.26 -3.55
C LEU A 58 -8.39 1.57 -4.30
N ARG A 59 -9.53 1.69 -3.60
CA ARG A 59 -10.86 1.89 -4.21
C ARG A 59 -10.94 3.13 -5.10
N PRO A 60 -10.42 4.31 -4.71
CA PRO A 60 -10.39 5.46 -5.60
C PRO A 60 -9.60 5.19 -6.87
N ILE A 61 -8.44 4.52 -6.78
CA ILE A 61 -7.58 4.23 -7.92
C ILE A 61 -8.28 3.28 -8.89
N ARG A 62 -8.91 2.21 -8.38
CA ARG A 62 -9.67 1.25 -9.20
C ARG A 62 -10.80 1.90 -9.99
N ARG A 63 -11.39 2.99 -9.51
CA ARG A 63 -12.45 3.72 -10.24
C ARG A 63 -11.93 4.44 -11.49
N PHE A 64 -10.64 4.76 -11.55
CA PHE A 64 -10.02 5.41 -12.70
C PHE A 64 -9.38 4.42 -13.68
N LEU A 65 -9.21 3.15 -13.26
CA LEU A 65 -8.60 2.14 -14.10
C LEU A 65 -9.64 1.45 -14.99
N PRO A 66 -9.31 1.18 -16.26
CA PRO A 66 -10.12 0.30 -17.08
C PRO A 66 -10.09 -1.13 -16.50
N ASN A 67 -11.09 -1.95 -16.82
CA ASN A 67 -11.11 -3.36 -16.40
C ASN A 67 -10.00 -4.14 -17.14
N LEU A 68 -8.92 -4.48 -16.44
CA LEU A 68 -7.74 -5.17 -16.99
C LEU A 68 -7.82 -6.71 -16.92
N GLY A 69 -9.01 -7.29 -17.11
CA GLY A 69 -9.14 -8.74 -17.22
C GLY A 69 -8.81 -9.54 -15.94
N GLY A 70 -9.16 -9.00 -14.77
CA GLY A 70 -9.06 -9.71 -13.48
C GLY A 70 -7.75 -9.54 -12.71
N ILE A 71 -6.74 -8.89 -13.30
CA ILE A 71 -5.50 -8.52 -12.59
C ILE A 71 -5.65 -7.10 -12.04
N ASP A 72 -5.55 -6.96 -10.73
CA ASP A 72 -5.60 -5.67 -10.08
C ASP A 72 -4.22 -4.98 -10.05
N ILE A 73 -4.04 -3.98 -10.92
CA ILE A 73 -2.81 -3.16 -10.98
C ILE A 73 -2.87 -1.99 -9.98
N SER A 74 -4.01 -1.74 -9.31
CA SER A 74 -4.14 -0.62 -8.38
C SER A 74 -3.11 -0.61 -7.23
N PRO A 75 -2.65 -1.75 -6.66
CA PRO A 75 -1.59 -1.73 -5.65
C PRO A 75 -0.28 -1.16 -6.19
N MET A 76 0.08 -1.48 -7.44
CA MET A 76 1.31 -0.98 -8.06
C MET A 76 1.27 0.55 -8.19
N ILE A 77 0.13 1.07 -8.65
CA ILE A 77 -0.07 2.52 -8.81
C ILE A 77 -0.03 3.23 -7.46
N LEU A 78 -0.71 2.66 -6.44
CA LEU A 78 -0.69 3.24 -5.09
C LEU A 78 0.74 3.27 -4.52
N ILE A 79 1.50 2.17 -4.68
CA ILE A 79 2.89 2.10 -4.22
C ILE A 79 3.74 3.18 -4.90
N LEU A 80 3.60 3.37 -6.22
CA LEU A 80 4.30 4.43 -6.94
C LEU A 80 3.96 5.82 -6.41
N LEU A 81 2.69 6.10 -6.16
CA LEU A 81 2.24 7.38 -5.58
C LEU A 81 2.80 7.60 -4.17
N LEU A 82 2.86 6.55 -3.35
CA LEU A 82 3.44 6.63 -2.00
C LEU A 82 4.95 6.89 -2.05
N TYR A 83 5.69 6.27 -2.97
CA TYR A 83 7.11 6.60 -3.17
C TYR A 83 7.31 8.03 -3.67
N ALA A 84 6.48 8.50 -4.61
CA ALA A 84 6.49 9.89 -5.04
C ALA A 84 6.23 10.85 -3.87
N PHE A 85 5.29 10.51 -3.00
CA PHE A 85 5.03 11.26 -1.76
C PHE A 85 6.24 11.28 -0.82
N ARG A 86 6.91 10.14 -0.61
CA ARG A 86 8.15 10.07 0.21
C ARG A 86 9.25 10.94 -0.37
N ILE A 87 9.44 10.91 -1.68
CA ILE A 87 10.42 11.78 -2.36
C ILE A 87 10.07 13.23 -2.10
N PHE A 88 8.83 13.64 -2.37
CA PHE A 88 8.37 15.01 -2.13
C PHE A 88 8.56 15.46 -0.67
N LEU A 89 8.27 14.58 0.29
CA LEU A 89 8.44 14.82 1.71
C LEU A 89 9.90 15.13 2.08
N TRP A 90 10.87 14.39 1.55
CA TRP A 90 12.28 14.57 1.88
C TRP A 90 13.02 15.61 1.04
N THR A 91 12.64 15.79 -0.23
CA THR A 91 13.33 16.72 -1.13
C THR A 91 12.75 18.11 -1.12
N THR A 92 11.45 18.24 -0.86
CA THR A 92 10.74 19.52 -0.92
C THR A 92 10.32 19.98 0.46
N LEU A 93 9.59 19.17 1.23
CA LEU A 93 9.08 19.61 2.53
C LEU A 93 10.18 19.71 3.60
N TRP A 94 11.06 18.71 3.71
CA TRP A 94 12.11 18.71 4.73
C TRP A 94 13.03 19.95 4.67
N PRO A 95 13.59 20.35 3.51
CA PRO A 95 14.43 21.55 3.44
C PRO A 95 13.71 22.85 3.80
N LEU A 96 12.38 22.92 3.61
CA LEU A 96 11.59 24.11 3.93
C LEU A 96 11.32 24.29 5.43
N VAL A 97 11.35 23.21 6.21
CA VAL A 97 10.95 23.22 7.63
C VAL A 97 12.08 22.77 8.56
N GLY A 98 13.03 22.00 8.05
CA GLY A 98 14.14 21.38 8.79
C GLY A 98 15.53 21.84 8.36
N GLY A 99 15.61 22.75 7.39
CA GLY A 99 16.82 23.52 7.07
C GLY A 99 17.14 24.57 8.13
#